data_AF-A0A1S3HYR0-F1
#
_entry.id   AF-A0A1S3HYR0-F1
#
_cell.length_a   1.000
_cell.length_b   1.000
_cell.length_c   1.000
_cell.angle_alpha   90.00
_cell.angle_beta   90.00
_cell.angle_gamma   90.00
#
_symmetry.space_group_name_H-M   'P 1'
#
loop_
_entity.id
_entity.type
_entity.pdbx_description
1 polymer ?
#
loop_
_entity_poly.entity_id
_entity_poly.type
_entity_poly.pdbx_seq_one_letter_code
_entity_poly.pdbx_strand_id
1 'polypeptide(L)'
;MKVGCWFTNWAQHRSDLAAKFLPEDIDVNLCTHIYYAFAKVDRGTNGEFTVKPYEGNDFELYSRVIGLKHYKPTLKVLLAVGGWTHGTAAFNEMSATAVTRGQFLRNTIAYLRLHGFDGLDYDWEYPGVAWRGSGPETKQQFSDLVKETRLTFEKDATDTGKERLLATASVGVSSYIVEAGYDIPTMNTYLDWTNLMSYDLHGSWEAFLGHHTALYARSDEDSTQAQINVVHSNEKDTEFQSSVNRTCV
;
A
#
# COMPACT_ATOMS: atom_id res chain seq x y z
N MET A 1 -14.58 6.18 -12.12
CA MET A 1 -13.11 6.02 -12.20
C MET A 1 -12.52 6.34 -10.84
N LYS A 2 -11.60 5.53 -10.33
CA LYS A 2 -10.87 5.83 -9.09
C LYS A 2 -9.55 6.51 -9.49
N VAL A 3 -9.11 7.48 -8.69
CA VAL A 3 -7.81 8.15 -8.83
C VAL A 3 -7.18 8.18 -7.44
N GLY A 4 -6.10 7.41 -7.27
CA GLY A 4 -5.31 7.34 -6.05
C GLY A 4 -4.19 8.37 -6.05
N CYS A 5 -4.05 9.12 -4.96
CA CYS A 5 -3.01 10.13 -4.79
C CYS A 5 -2.25 9.92 -3.49
N TRP A 6 -0.94 9.73 -3.55
CA TRP A 6 -0.10 9.61 -2.36
C TRP A 6 0.30 11.00 -1.85
N PHE A 7 -0.08 11.29 -0.60
CA PHE A 7 0.42 12.43 0.15
C PHE A 7 1.57 11.95 1.04
N THR A 8 2.76 12.48 0.84
CA THR A 8 3.97 12.08 1.57
C THR A 8 4.25 13.05 2.71
N ASN A 9 4.22 12.57 3.95
CA ASN A 9 4.34 13.41 5.14
C ASN A 9 5.67 14.18 5.20
N TRP A 10 6.75 13.62 4.65
CA TRP A 10 8.06 14.27 4.60
C TRP A 10 8.14 15.44 3.60
N ALA A 11 7.14 15.62 2.71
CA ALA A 11 7.09 16.77 1.80
C ALA A 11 7.00 18.12 2.54
N GLN A 12 6.55 18.12 3.80
CA GLN A 12 6.54 19.28 4.68
C GLN A 12 7.94 19.85 4.98
N HIS A 13 8.98 19.03 4.81
CA HIS A 13 10.37 19.35 5.14
C HIS A 13 11.19 19.85 3.95
N ARG A 14 10.59 19.92 2.75
CA ARG A 14 11.28 20.48 1.58
C ARG A 14 11.63 21.95 1.84
N SER A 15 12.88 22.30 1.60
CA SER A 15 13.45 23.62 1.94
C SER A 15 13.02 24.73 0.99
N ASP A 16 12.83 24.41 -0.29
CA ASP A 16 12.27 25.34 -1.27
C ASP A 16 10.77 25.55 -0.97
N LEU A 17 10.37 26.80 -0.71
CA LEU A 17 8.99 27.17 -0.40
C LEU A 17 8.02 26.82 -1.53
N ALA A 18 8.48 26.83 -2.79
CA ALA A 18 7.67 26.42 -3.93
C ALA A 18 7.51 24.89 -4.03
N ALA A 19 8.38 24.11 -3.39
CA ALA A 19 8.34 22.65 -3.38
C ALA A 19 7.75 22.07 -2.09
N LYS A 20 7.77 22.85 -0.99
CA LYS A 20 7.12 22.52 0.28
C LYS A 20 5.64 22.29 0.03
N PHE A 21 5.15 21.15 0.52
CA PHE A 21 3.79 20.70 0.26
C PHE A 21 3.15 20.24 1.55
N LEU A 22 1.98 20.80 1.83
CA LEU A 22 1.16 20.56 3.02
C LEU A 22 -0.22 20.02 2.59
N PRO A 23 -1.01 19.47 3.53
CA PRO A 23 -2.35 18.96 3.22
C PRO A 23 -3.25 19.97 2.49
N GLU A 24 -3.14 21.27 2.79
CA GLU A 24 -3.96 22.33 2.20
C GLU A 24 -3.60 22.63 0.74
N ASP A 25 -2.43 22.17 0.27
CA ASP A 25 -2.02 22.31 -1.13
C ASP A 25 -2.66 21.24 -2.04
N ILE A 26 -3.38 20.27 -1.47
CA ILE A 26 -4.07 19.23 -2.22
C ILE A 26 -5.36 19.79 -2.82
N ASP A 27 -5.44 19.84 -4.16
CA ASP A 27 -6.71 20.01 -4.85
C ASP A 27 -7.53 18.71 -4.76
N VAL A 28 -8.53 18.72 -3.87
CA VAL A 28 -9.42 17.58 -3.60
C VAL A 28 -10.19 17.10 -4.83
N ASN A 29 -10.32 17.91 -5.88
CA ASN A 29 -11.05 17.51 -7.09
C ASN A 29 -10.24 16.56 -7.97
N LEU A 30 -8.92 16.54 -7.85
CA LEU A 30 -8.04 15.67 -8.64
C LEU A 30 -8.12 14.20 -8.22
N CYS A 31 -8.34 13.94 -6.93
CA CYS A 31 -8.21 12.61 -6.34
C CYS A 31 -9.57 12.09 -5.88
N THR A 32 -9.83 10.79 -6.02
CA THR A 32 -10.97 10.14 -5.33
C THR A 32 -10.54 9.50 -4.02
N HIS A 33 -9.27 9.08 -3.95
CA HIS A 33 -8.65 8.49 -2.76
C HIS A 33 -7.32 9.20 -2.49
N ILE A 34 -7.05 9.53 -1.23
CA ILE A 34 -5.73 9.95 -0.76
C ILE A 34 -5.12 8.84 0.07
N TYR A 35 -3.87 8.51 -0.20
CA TYR A 35 -3.04 7.62 0.61
C TYR A 35 -2.10 8.48 1.45
N TYR A 36 -2.30 8.51 2.77
CA TYR A 36 -1.34 9.14 3.67
C TYR A 36 -0.13 8.23 3.83
N ALA A 37 0.99 8.65 3.25
CA ALA A 37 2.28 7.98 3.30
C ALA A 37 3.20 8.68 4.31
N PHE A 38 3.60 8.06 5.41
CA PHE A 38 3.25 6.72 5.86
C PHE A 38 2.98 6.69 7.36
N ALA A 39 2.36 5.60 7.80
CA ALA A 39 2.53 5.05 9.14
C ALA A 39 3.38 3.77 9.07
N LYS A 40 3.71 3.19 10.22
CA LYS A 40 4.54 1.98 10.33
C LYS A 40 3.87 0.87 11.11
N VAL A 41 4.20 -0.37 10.77
CA VAL A 41 3.97 -1.53 11.64
C VAL A 41 5.04 -1.53 12.71
N ASP A 42 4.63 -1.45 13.97
CA ASP A 42 5.53 -1.35 15.11
C ASP A 42 5.18 -2.41 16.13
N ARG A 43 6.20 -2.99 16.76
CA ARG A 43 6.03 -3.85 17.94
C ARG A 43 6.14 -2.98 19.18
N GLY A 44 4.99 -2.73 19.82
CA GLY A 44 4.92 -1.97 21.06
C GLY A 44 5.77 -2.57 22.17
N THR A 45 6.03 -1.78 23.21
CA THR A 45 6.80 -2.23 24.39
C THR A 45 6.10 -3.35 25.17
N ASN A 46 4.79 -3.52 24.99
CA ASN A 46 3.99 -4.64 25.48
C ASN A 46 4.12 -5.91 24.61
N GLY A 47 4.92 -5.87 23.54
CA GLY A 47 5.14 -6.98 22.62
C GLY A 47 4.08 -7.14 21.52
N GLU A 48 3.05 -6.30 21.51
CA GLU A 48 1.94 -6.32 20.55
C GLU A 48 2.24 -5.48 19.31
N PHE A 49 1.79 -5.94 18.14
CA PHE A 49 1.91 -5.19 16.88
C PHE A 49 0.80 -4.15 16.73
N THR A 50 1.15 -2.96 16.27
CA THR A 50 0.17 -1.90 15.99
C THR A 50 0.66 -1.01 14.86
N VAL A 51 -0.25 -0.19 14.35
CA VAL A 51 0.13 0.95 13.52
C VAL A 51 0.63 2.08 14.42
N LYS A 52 1.70 2.76 14.01
CA LYS A 52 2.22 3.99 14.64
C LYS A 52 2.57 5.06 13.59
N PRO A 53 2.53 6.34 13.94
CA PRO A 53 3.09 7.39 13.07
C PRO A 53 4.61 7.25 12.94
N TYR A 54 5.17 7.86 11.90
CA TYR A 54 6.62 8.02 11.77
C TYR A 54 7.12 9.23 12.58
N GLU A 55 6.38 10.33 12.54
CA GLU A 55 6.71 11.59 13.20
C GLU A 55 5.63 11.97 14.22
N GLY A 56 6.03 12.66 15.31
CA GLY A 56 5.08 13.07 16.35
C GLY A 56 3.99 14.03 15.85
N ASN A 57 4.29 14.83 14.84
CA ASN A 57 3.35 15.75 14.21
C ASN A 57 2.49 15.10 13.12
N ASP A 58 2.65 13.80 12.83
CA ASP A 58 1.76 13.09 11.90
C ASP A 58 0.30 13.15 12.36
N PHE A 59 0.03 13.20 13.67
CA PHE A 59 -1.35 13.33 14.16
C PHE A 59 -2.02 14.64 13.72
N GLU A 60 -1.26 15.73 13.62
CA GLU A 60 -1.75 17.00 13.10
C GLU A 60 -2.02 16.90 11.60
N LEU A 61 -1.08 16.31 10.85
CA LEU A 61 -1.21 16.12 9.41
C LEU A 61 -2.36 15.16 9.07
N TYR A 62 -2.56 14.09 9.82
CA TYR A 62 -3.74 13.21 9.70
C TYR A 62 -5.01 14.03 9.79
N SER A 63 -5.17 14.84 10.84
CA SER A 63 -6.38 15.65 11.02
C SER A 63 -6.61 16.61 9.86
N ARG A 64 -5.55 17.18 9.30
CA ARG A 64 -5.62 18.13 8.17
C ARG A 64 -5.99 17.43 6.86
N VAL A 65 -5.38 16.28 6.56
CA VAL A 65 -5.72 15.48 5.37
C VAL A 65 -7.15 14.91 5.47
N ILE A 66 -7.53 14.38 6.64
CA ILE A 66 -8.91 13.93 6.89
C ILE A 66 -9.91 15.08 6.77
N GLY A 67 -9.53 16.28 7.22
CA GLY A 67 -10.32 17.50 7.12
C GLY A 67 -10.67 17.89 5.68
N LEU A 68 -9.91 17.44 4.67
CA LEU A 68 -10.21 17.68 3.26
C LEU A 68 -11.56 17.09 2.82
N LYS A 69 -12.07 16.08 3.54
CA LYS A 69 -13.41 15.52 3.33
C LYS A 69 -14.53 16.54 3.55
N HIS A 70 -14.29 17.64 4.28
CA HIS A 70 -15.25 18.74 4.37
C HIS A 70 -15.49 19.45 3.03
N TYR A 71 -14.47 19.56 2.19
CA TYR A 71 -14.58 20.17 0.86
C TYR A 71 -15.09 19.19 -0.19
N LYS A 72 -14.79 17.89 -0.03
CA LYS A 72 -15.28 16.81 -0.90
C LYS A 72 -15.74 15.62 -0.05
N PRO A 73 -17.03 15.55 0.33
CA PRO A 73 -17.55 14.49 1.20
C PRO A 73 -17.43 13.06 0.63
N THR A 74 -17.23 12.93 -0.69
CA THR A 74 -17.00 11.65 -1.37
C THR A 74 -15.54 11.19 -1.36
N LEU A 75 -14.61 12.06 -0.95
CA LEU A 75 -13.19 11.74 -0.83
C LEU A 75 -12.99 10.69 0.26
N LYS A 76 -12.15 9.70 -0.04
CA LYS A 76 -11.72 8.68 0.92
C LYS A 76 -10.24 8.88 1.23
N VAL A 77 -9.86 8.68 2.48
CA VAL A 77 -8.46 8.78 2.92
C VAL A 77 -8.05 7.47 3.57
N LEU A 78 -7.05 6.81 3.00
CA LEU A 78 -6.48 5.57 3.51
C LEU A 78 -5.13 5.87 4.17
N LEU A 79 -4.81 5.13 5.22
CA LEU A 79 -3.49 5.19 5.84
C LEU A 79 -2.60 4.11 5.20
N ALA A 80 -1.52 4.53 4.54
CA ALA A 80 -0.54 3.59 4.01
C ALA A 80 0.46 3.21 5.11
N VAL A 81 0.68 1.91 5.30
CA VAL A 81 1.62 1.38 6.30
C VAL A 81 2.78 0.70 5.61
N GLY A 82 4.01 1.10 5.96
CA GLY A 82 5.22 0.53 5.38
C GLY A 82 6.04 1.54 4.57
N GLY A 83 6.26 1.21 3.30
CA GLY A 83 7.14 1.90 2.37
C GLY A 83 8.60 1.42 2.45
N TRP A 84 9.40 1.76 1.44
CA TRP A 84 10.79 1.31 1.30
C TRP A 84 11.65 1.40 2.57
N THR A 85 11.63 2.56 3.27
CA THR A 85 12.43 2.85 4.46
C THR A 85 11.99 2.05 5.70
N HIS A 86 10.74 1.60 5.74
CA HIS A 86 10.24 0.75 6.83
C HIS A 86 10.99 -0.57 6.93
N GLY A 87 11.39 -1.11 5.78
CA GLY A 87 11.87 -2.48 5.67
C GLY A 87 10.78 -3.53 5.94
N THR A 88 11.22 -4.78 6.10
CA THR A 88 10.34 -5.96 6.12
C THR A 88 10.21 -6.63 7.48
N ALA A 89 11.14 -6.42 8.40
CA ALA A 89 11.26 -7.20 9.63
C ALA A 89 9.97 -7.18 10.47
N ALA A 90 9.40 -5.99 10.71
CA ALA A 90 8.16 -5.87 11.48
C ALA A 90 6.95 -6.50 10.76
N PHE A 91 6.91 -6.46 9.42
CA PHE A 91 5.89 -7.16 8.65
C PHE A 91 6.04 -8.68 8.79
N ASN A 92 7.25 -9.21 8.60
CA ASN A 92 7.54 -10.64 8.72
C ASN A 92 7.10 -11.18 10.09
N GLU A 93 7.44 -10.50 11.18
CA GLU A 93 7.06 -10.94 12.53
C GLU A 93 5.55 -10.84 12.77
N MET A 94 4.93 -9.74 12.32
CA MET A 94 3.49 -9.51 12.50
C MET A 94 2.66 -10.53 11.71
N SER A 95 3.06 -10.85 10.47
CA SER A 95 2.32 -11.74 9.58
C SER A 95 2.46 -13.22 9.93
N ALA A 96 3.47 -13.58 10.74
CA ALA A 96 3.90 -14.96 10.97
C ALA A 96 2.82 -15.90 11.49
N THR A 97 1.90 -15.42 12.33
CA THR A 97 0.87 -16.27 12.96
C THR A 97 -0.51 -15.62 12.93
N ALA A 98 -1.57 -16.43 12.94
CA ALA A 98 -2.94 -15.92 13.07
C ALA A 98 -3.15 -15.10 14.36
N VAL A 99 -2.40 -15.40 15.43
CA VAL A 99 -2.47 -14.67 16.70
C VAL A 99 -1.93 -13.25 16.54
N THR A 100 -0.73 -13.11 15.97
CA THR A 100 -0.10 -11.80 15.75
C THR A 100 -0.86 -10.96 14.72
N ARG A 101 -1.34 -11.56 13.64
CA ARG A 101 -2.20 -10.88 12.65
C ARG A 101 -3.52 -10.42 13.26
N GLY A 102 -4.24 -11.30 13.93
CA GLY A 102 -5.52 -10.95 14.57
C GLY A 102 -5.37 -9.87 15.64
N GLN A 103 -4.26 -9.89 16.38
CA GLN A 103 -3.92 -8.85 17.35
C GLN A 103 -3.60 -7.51 16.67
N PHE A 104 -2.77 -7.50 15.63
CA PHE A 104 -2.47 -6.32 14.82
C PHE A 104 -3.74 -5.71 14.20
N LEU A 105 -4.63 -6.52 13.64
CA LEU A 105 -5.85 -6.06 12.99
C LEU A 105 -6.82 -5.38 13.97
N ARG A 106 -6.98 -5.90 15.19
CA ARG A 106 -7.79 -5.24 16.23
C ARG A 106 -7.24 -3.86 16.58
N ASN A 107 -5.92 -3.76 16.78
CA ASN A 107 -5.28 -2.49 17.10
C ASN A 107 -5.35 -1.51 15.92
N THR A 108 -5.23 -2.01 14.70
CA THR A 108 -5.32 -1.23 13.46
C THR A 108 -6.72 -0.65 13.27
N ILE A 109 -7.78 -1.42 13.47
CA ILE A 109 -9.16 -0.92 13.38
C ILE A 109 -9.37 0.21 14.39
N ALA A 110 -8.98 0.00 15.65
CA ALA A 110 -9.09 1.03 16.67
C ALA A 110 -8.34 2.32 16.26
N TYR A 111 -7.13 2.18 15.73
CA TYR A 111 -6.32 3.30 15.25
C TYR A 111 -6.98 4.05 14.09
N LEU A 112 -7.41 3.34 13.04
CA LEU A 112 -8.03 3.94 11.87
C LEU A 112 -9.33 4.67 12.22
N ARG A 113 -10.19 4.04 13.04
CA ARG A 113 -11.44 4.63 13.50
C ARG A 113 -11.22 5.84 14.40
N LEU A 114 -10.21 5.80 15.27
CA LEU A 114 -9.86 6.93 16.15
C LEU A 114 -9.46 8.17 15.34
N HIS A 115 -8.69 7.98 14.28
CA HIS A 115 -8.16 9.09 13.47
C HIS A 115 -9.03 9.44 12.26
N GLY A 116 -10.14 8.72 12.03
CA GLY A 116 -11.11 9.06 10.99
C GLY A 116 -10.72 8.60 9.57
N PHE A 117 -9.80 7.66 9.45
CA PHE A 117 -9.42 7.04 8.18
C PHE A 117 -10.53 6.14 7.63
N ASP A 118 -10.61 6.06 6.30
CA ASP A 118 -11.56 5.26 5.57
C ASP A 118 -11.02 3.87 5.19
N GLY A 119 -9.73 3.60 5.46
CA GLY A 119 -9.11 2.32 5.16
C GLY A 119 -7.62 2.25 5.44
N LEU A 120 -7.05 1.11 5.08
CA LEU A 120 -5.64 0.76 5.22
C LEU A 120 -5.08 0.37 3.85
N ASP A 121 -3.86 0.81 3.58
CA ASP A 121 -3.07 0.39 2.43
C ASP A 121 -1.78 -0.29 2.91
N TYR A 122 -1.54 -1.52 2.46
CA TYR A 122 -0.33 -2.26 2.79
C TYR A 122 0.78 -1.99 1.78
N ASP A 123 1.85 -1.35 2.23
CA ASP A 123 3.06 -1.06 1.44
C ASP A 123 4.24 -1.88 2.00
N TRP A 124 4.05 -3.22 2.06
CA TRP A 124 5.11 -4.15 2.44
C TRP A 124 6.00 -4.43 1.23
N GLU A 125 7.22 -3.88 1.27
CA GLU A 125 8.21 -4.02 0.21
C GLU A 125 9.39 -4.93 0.62
N TYR A 126 9.39 -6.24 0.34
CA TYR A 126 8.35 -7.04 -0.31
C TYR A 126 8.26 -8.43 0.36
N PRO A 127 7.08 -9.03 0.51
CA PRO A 127 6.98 -10.44 0.91
C PRO A 127 7.67 -11.33 -0.13
N GLY A 128 8.24 -12.44 0.31
CA GLY A 128 8.94 -13.45 -0.48
C GLY A 128 10.32 -13.04 -0.97
N VAL A 129 10.70 -11.77 -0.83
CA VAL A 129 11.94 -11.23 -1.40
C VAL A 129 13.09 -11.33 -0.39
N ALA A 130 13.94 -12.35 -0.57
CA ALA A 130 15.02 -12.68 0.35
C ALA A 130 16.03 -11.54 0.56
N TRP A 131 16.40 -10.79 -0.48
CA TRP A 131 17.33 -9.67 -0.36
C TRP A 131 16.75 -8.45 0.35
N ARG A 132 15.41 -8.38 0.49
CA ARG A 132 14.71 -7.43 1.36
C ARG A 132 14.52 -7.97 2.78
N GLY A 133 14.94 -9.20 3.07
CA GLY A 133 14.83 -9.84 4.38
C GLY A 133 13.53 -10.62 4.61
N SER A 134 12.73 -10.89 3.57
CA SER A 134 11.50 -11.70 3.68
C SER A 134 11.72 -13.10 3.11
N GLY A 135 11.42 -14.14 3.90
CA GLY A 135 11.49 -15.53 3.46
C GLY A 135 10.28 -15.96 2.61
N PRO A 136 10.35 -17.09 1.89
CA PRO A 136 9.27 -17.53 0.99
C PRO A 136 7.92 -17.76 1.70
N GLU A 137 7.93 -18.07 2.99
CA GLU A 137 6.73 -18.24 3.82
C GLU A 137 5.87 -16.97 3.90
N THR A 138 6.49 -15.80 3.74
CA THR A 138 5.80 -14.51 3.84
C THR A 138 4.81 -14.28 2.71
N LYS A 139 4.92 -15.00 1.58
CA LYS A 139 3.89 -15.03 0.53
C LYS A 139 2.54 -15.48 1.08
N GLN A 140 2.50 -16.66 1.71
CA GLN A 140 1.28 -17.19 2.30
C GLN A 140 0.81 -16.33 3.49
N GLN A 141 1.75 -15.84 4.30
CA GLN A 141 1.40 -15.00 5.44
C GLN A 141 0.76 -13.67 5.02
N PHE A 142 1.19 -13.08 3.89
CA PHE A 142 0.56 -11.89 3.33
C PHE A 142 -0.84 -12.21 2.80
N SER A 143 -1.02 -13.35 2.11
CA SER A 143 -2.34 -13.84 1.69
C SER A 143 -3.30 -13.99 2.87
N ASP A 144 -2.85 -14.62 3.95
CA ASP A 144 -3.63 -14.79 5.17
C ASP A 144 -3.97 -13.43 5.80
N LEU A 145 -3.01 -12.51 5.89
CA LEU A 145 -3.20 -11.17 6.43
C LEU A 145 -4.26 -10.39 5.63
N VAL A 146 -4.17 -10.41 4.31
CA VAL A 146 -5.12 -9.73 3.42
C VAL A 146 -6.53 -10.31 3.58
N LYS A 147 -6.67 -11.63 3.63
CA LYS A 147 -7.93 -12.31 3.91
C LYS A 147 -8.50 -11.93 5.27
N GLU A 148 -7.70 -12.02 6.33
CA GLU A 148 -8.12 -11.71 7.70
C GLU A 148 -8.48 -10.22 7.85
N THR A 149 -7.79 -9.32 7.13
CA THR A 149 -8.09 -7.88 7.08
C THR A 149 -9.51 -7.66 6.58
N ARG A 150 -9.86 -8.24 5.43
CA ARG A 150 -11.19 -8.11 4.82
C ARG A 150 -12.29 -8.59 5.77
N LEU A 151 -12.14 -9.81 6.30
CA LEU A 151 -13.14 -10.41 7.19
C LEU A 151 -13.31 -9.60 8.48
N THR A 152 -12.22 -9.09 9.05
CA THR A 152 -12.26 -8.29 10.28
C THR A 152 -12.88 -6.92 10.02
N PHE A 153 -12.61 -6.28 8.88
CA PHE A 153 -13.24 -5.01 8.50
C PHE A 153 -14.75 -5.18 8.23
N GLU A 154 -15.17 -6.27 7.57
CA GLU A 154 -16.59 -6.61 7.37
C GLU A 154 -17.30 -6.84 8.70
N LYS A 155 -16.64 -7.51 9.64
CA LYS A 155 -17.15 -7.71 11.00
C LYS A 155 -17.29 -6.38 11.76
N ASP A 156 -16.27 -5.53 11.76
CA ASP A 156 -16.32 -4.20 12.40
C ASP A 156 -17.47 -3.34 11.85
N ALA A 157 -17.67 -3.35 10.53
CA ALA A 157 -18.78 -2.65 9.89
C ALA A 157 -20.15 -3.17 10.37
N THR A 158 -20.30 -4.49 10.45
CA THR A 158 -21.53 -5.14 10.91
C THR A 158 -21.81 -4.84 12.39
N ASP A 159 -20.79 -4.94 13.25
CA ASP A 159 -20.92 -4.77 14.70
C ASP A 159 -21.20 -3.29 15.07
N THR A 160 -20.62 -2.34 14.34
CA THR A 160 -20.71 -0.90 14.66
C THR A 160 -21.75 -0.13 13.85
N GLY A 161 -22.25 -0.71 12.76
CA GLY A 161 -23.12 -0.02 11.79
C GLY A 161 -22.41 1.07 10.97
N LYS A 162 -21.07 1.17 11.07
CA LYS A 162 -20.27 2.11 10.27
C LYS A 162 -19.95 1.53 8.90
N GLU A 163 -19.65 2.40 7.94
CA GLU A 163 -19.11 1.97 6.65
C GLU A 163 -17.84 1.14 6.84
N ARG A 164 -17.72 0.04 6.08
CA ARG A 164 -16.57 -0.85 6.12
C ARG A 164 -15.31 -0.11 5.72
N LEU A 165 -14.24 -0.30 6.48
CA LEU A 165 -12.91 0.18 6.11
C LEU A 165 -12.45 -0.48 4.80
N LEU A 166 -11.79 0.30 3.95
CA LEU A 166 -11.18 -0.18 2.72
C LEU A 166 -9.86 -0.89 3.02
N ALA A 167 -9.56 -1.95 2.28
CA ALA A 167 -8.29 -2.65 2.35
C ALA A 167 -7.64 -2.69 0.97
N THR A 168 -6.47 -2.07 0.83
CA THR A 168 -5.69 -2.03 -0.41
C THR A 168 -4.24 -2.43 -0.15
N ALA A 169 -3.47 -2.61 -1.22
CA ALA A 169 -2.04 -2.82 -1.11
C ALA A 169 -1.31 -2.19 -2.30
N SER A 170 -0.15 -1.61 -2.06
CA SER A 170 0.79 -1.19 -3.11
C SER A 170 1.79 -2.30 -3.38
N VAL A 171 1.86 -2.75 -4.64
CA VAL A 171 2.60 -3.96 -5.01
C VAL A 171 3.68 -3.68 -6.05
N GLY A 172 4.81 -4.38 -5.90
CA GLY A 172 5.87 -4.36 -6.91
C GLY A 172 5.44 -5.13 -8.15
N VAL A 173 5.86 -4.66 -9.32
CA VAL A 173 5.35 -5.15 -10.60
C VAL A 173 6.34 -5.99 -11.41
N SER A 174 7.56 -6.19 -10.89
CA SER A 174 8.54 -7.06 -11.54
C SER A 174 8.15 -8.53 -11.35
N SER A 175 8.35 -9.34 -12.39
CA SER A 175 8.02 -10.77 -12.39
C SER A 175 8.55 -11.50 -11.16
N TYR A 176 9.80 -11.24 -10.79
CA TYR A 176 10.44 -11.84 -9.63
C TYR A 176 9.73 -11.50 -8.32
N ILE A 177 9.35 -10.23 -8.10
CA ILE A 177 8.63 -9.81 -6.89
C ILE A 177 7.24 -10.44 -6.86
N VAL A 178 6.54 -10.39 -7.99
CA VAL A 178 5.18 -10.92 -8.10
C VAL A 178 5.13 -12.41 -7.79
N GLU A 179 6.01 -13.19 -8.42
CA GLU A 179 6.07 -14.64 -8.24
C GLU A 179 6.48 -15.03 -6.82
N ALA A 180 7.42 -14.28 -6.22
CA ALA A 180 7.90 -14.55 -4.87
C ALA A 180 6.91 -14.14 -3.78
N GLY A 181 6.20 -13.02 -3.94
CA GLY A 181 5.50 -12.36 -2.84
C GLY A 181 3.98 -12.45 -2.85
N TYR A 182 3.34 -12.69 -4.01
CA TYR A 182 1.91 -12.43 -4.15
C TYR A 182 1.11 -13.65 -4.61
N ASP A 183 0.09 -14.00 -3.83
CA ASP A 183 -1.01 -14.86 -4.26
C ASP A 183 -2.11 -13.98 -4.86
N ILE A 184 -1.97 -13.71 -6.16
CA ILE A 184 -2.84 -12.78 -6.90
C ILE A 184 -4.33 -13.15 -6.77
N PRO A 185 -4.76 -14.42 -6.93
CA PRO A 185 -6.16 -14.80 -6.72
C PRO A 185 -6.70 -14.44 -5.34
N THR A 186 -5.93 -14.71 -4.28
CA THR A 186 -6.33 -14.35 -2.91
C THR A 186 -6.41 -12.84 -2.75
N MET A 187 -5.41 -12.10 -3.23
CA MET A 187 -5.40 -10.63 -3.16
C MET A 187 -6.59 -10.01 -3.89
N ASN A 188 -6.88 -10.45 -5.10
CA ASN A 188 -8.02 -9.97 -5.90
C ASN A 188 -9.38 -10.28 -5.24
N THR A 189 -9.45 -11.33 -4.44
CA THR A 189 -10.67 -11.70 -3.70
C THR A 189 -10.92 -10.75 -2.53
N TYR A 190 -9.89 -10.45 -1.74
CA TYR A 190 -10.05 -9.83 -0.42
C TYR A 190 -9.67 -8.34 -0.36
N LEU A 191 -8.76 -7.85 -1.22
CA LEU A 191 -8.50 -6.42 -1.35
C LEU A 191 -9.62 -5.74 -2.13
N ASP A 192 -9.93 -4.49 -1.78
CA ASP A 192 -10.85 -3.66 -2.56
C ASP A 192 -10.27 -3.34 -3.93
N TRP A 193 -8.96 -3.08 -4.00
CA TRP A 193 -8.14 -3.03 -5.21
C TRP A 193 -6.65 -3.07 -4.82
N THR A 194 -5.81 -3.16 -5.84
CA THR A 194 -4.35 -3.14 -5.73
C THR A 194 -3.80 -1.94 -6.49
N ASN A 195 -2.83 -1.26 -5.89
CA ASN A 195 -2.10 -0.16 -6.50
C ASN A 195 -0.81 -0.71 -7.11
N LEU A 196 -0.68 -0.66 -8.44
CA LEU A 196 0.50 -1.19 -9.13
C LEU A 196 1.61 -0.14 -9.14
N MET A 197 2.75 -0.44 -8.51
CA MET A 197 3.93 0.42 -8.52
C MET A 197 4.67 0.30 -9.86
N SER A 198 4.01 0.77 -10.93
CA SER A 198 4.46 0.72 -12.33
C SER A 198 5.47 1.82 -12.67
N TYR A 199 6.36 2.06 -11.72
CA TYR A 199 7.48 3.01 -11.75
C TYR A 199 8.69 2.34 -11.09
N ASP A 200 9.84 3.02 -11.11
CA ASP A 200 11.13 2.48 -10.65
C ASP A 200 11.47 1.14 -11.32
N LEU A 201 11.03 0.99 -12.57
CA LEU A 201 11.30 -0.15 -13.43
C LEU A 201 12.79 -0.26 -13.78
N HIS A 202 13.42 0.91 -13.92
CA HIS A 202 14.84 1.07 -14.19
C HIS A 202 15.39 2.20 -13.32
N GLY A 203 16.67 2.15 -13.01
CA GLY A 203 17.30 3.17 -12.17
C GLY A 203 18.81 3.01 -12.00
N SER A 204 19.37 3.77 -11.06
CA SER A 204 20.82 3.86 -10.86
C SER A 204 21.48 2.58 -10.35
N TRP A 205 20.70 1.54 -10.04
CA TRP A 205 21.20 0.22 -9.65
C TRP A 205 21.58 -0.66 -10.85
N GLU A 206 21.30 -0.24 -12.07
CA GLU A 206 21.66 -0.92 -13.31
C GLU A 206 22.90 -0.31 -13.99
N ALA A 207 23.58 -1.09 -14.81
CA ALA A 207 24.74 -0.64 -15.58
C ALA A 207 24.37 -0.01 -16.94
N PHE A 208 23.09 0.17 -17.23
CA PHE A 208 22.57 0.71 -18.49
C PHE A 208 21.47 1.74 -18.22
N LEU A 209 21.12 2.52 -19.26
CA LEU A 209 20.04 3.50 -19.21
C LEU A 209 18.71 2.84 -19.57
N GLY A 210 17.75 2.88 -18.63
CA GLY A 210 16.37 2.46 -18.84
C GLY A 210 15.39 3.52 -18.34
N HIS A 211 14.17 3.52 -18.86
CA HIS A 211 13.14 4.49 -18.49
C HIS A 211 12.31 3.97 -17.30
N HIS A 212 12.24 4.73 -16.20
CA HIS A 212 11.66 4.22 -14.93
C HIS A 212 10.17 3.83 -15.00
N THR A 213 9.44 4.24 -16.04
CA THR A 213 8.02 3.91 -16.26
C THR A 213 7.72 3.72 -17.75
N ALA A 214 8.55 2.93 -18.44
CA ALA A 214 8.33 2.64 -19.87
C ALA A 214 6.97 1.97 -20.10
N LEU A 215 6.15 2.50 -21.01
CA LEU A 215 4.85 1.89 -21.33
C LEU A 215 5.02 0.53 -22.04
N TYR A 216 5.97 0.46 -22.96
CA TYR A 216 6.35 -0.73 -23.73
C TYR A 216 7.85 -0.93 -23.70
N ALA A 217 8.28 -2.16 -23.98
CA ALA A 217 9.67 -2.49 -24.23
C ALA A 217 10.26 -1.72 -25.43
N ARG A 218 11.56 -1.44 -25.39
CA ARG A 218 12.31 -0.89 -26.54
C ARG A 218 12.78 -2.02 -27.45
N SER A 219 13.00 -1.69 -28.72
CA SER A 219 13.43 -2.65 -29.72
C SER A 219 14.85 -3.21 -29.49
N ASP A 220 15.65 -2.55 -28.66
CA ASP A 220 17.03 -2.91 -28.37
C ASP A 220 17.22 -3.55 -26.98
N GLU A 221 16.12 -3.78 -26.26
CA GLU A 221 16.12 -4.51 -25.00
C GLU A 221 16.23 -6.03 -25.24
N ASP A 222 16.96 -6.71 -24.35
CA ASP A 222 16.97 -8.16 -24.33
C ASP A 222 15.64 -8.73 -23.83
N SER A 223 15.48 -10.07 -23.91
CA SER A 223 14.23 -10.73 -23.52
C SER A 223 13.83 -10.56 -22.06
N THR A 224 14.79 -10.28 -21.18
CA THR A 224 14.54 -10.04 -19.74
C THR A 224 14.10 -8.60 -19.53
N GLN A 225 14.83 -7.65 -20.13
CA GLN A 225 14.51 -6.22 -20.08
C GLN A 225 13.14 -5.92 -20.71
N ALA A 226 12.80 -6.61 -21.81
CA ALA A 226 11.53 -6.44 -22.49
C ALA A 226 10.29 -6.84 -21.65
N GLN A 227 10.48 -7.46 -20.48
CA GLN A 227 9.41 -7.73 -19.51
C GLN A 227 9.21 -6.61 -18.49
N ILE A 228 10.09 -5.61 -18.44
CA ILE A 228 10.11 -4.56 -17.42
C ILE A 228 9.44 -3.29 -17.96
N ASN A 229 8.13 -3.38 -18.23
CA ASN A 229 7.33 -2.26 -18.70
C ASN A 229 5.89 -2.34 -18.16
N VAL A 230 5.19 -1.21 -18.20
CA VAL A 230 3.83 -1.06 -17.65
C VAL A 230 2.86 -2.07 -18.25
N VAL A 231 2.92 -2.31 -19.58
CA VAL A 231 1.99 -3.23 -20.24
C VAL A 231 2.22 -4.67 -19.80
N HIS A 232 3.45 -5.15 -19.78
CA HIS A 232 3.78 -6.50 -19.32
C HIS A 232 3.41 -6.72 -17.85
N SER A 233 3.71 -5.73 -17.01
CA SER A 233 3.31 -5.72 -15.59
C SER A 233 1.80 -5.82 -15.39
N ASN A 234 1.02 -5.11 -16.21
CA ASN A 234 -0.43 -5.14 -16.16
C ASN A 234 -1.01 -6.44 -16.74
N GLU A 235 -0.47 -6.96 -17.84
CA GLU A 235 -0.91 -8.21 -18.46
C GLU A 235 -0.81 -9.39 -17.49
N LYS A 236 0.28 -9.47 -16.72
CA LYS A 236 0.40 -10.47 -15.67
C LYS A 236 -0.68 -10.36 -14.61
N ASP A 237 -1.20 -9.18 -14.30
CA ASP A 237 -2.35 -9.02 -13.41
C ASP A 237 -3.67 -9.34 -14.14
N THR A 238 -3.81 -8.92 -15.40
CA THR A 238 -5.05 -9.07 -16.18
C THR A 238 -5.34 -10.52 -16.59
N GLU A 239 -4.32 -11.32 -16.89
CA GLU A 239 -4.47 -12.77 -17.14
C GLU A 239 -5.13 -13.48 -15.94
N PHE A 240 -4.95 -12.97 -14.71
CA PHE A 240 -5.61 -13.50 -13.52
C PHE A 240 -6.94 -12.78 -13.16
N GLN A 241 -7.11 -11.50 -13.49
CA GLN A 241 -8.33 -10.72 -13.21
C GLN A 241 -9.54 -11.07 -14.09
N SER A 242 -9.33 -11.74 -15.23
CA SER A 242 -10.40 -12.21 -16.12
C SER A 242 -11.45 -13.11 -15.43
N SER A 243 -11.18 -13.55 -14.20
CA SER A 243 -12.08 -14.35 -13.36
C SER A 243 -12.93 -13.58 -12.33
N VAL A 244 -12.69 -12.28 -12.06
CA VAL A 244 -13.27 -11.60 -10.87
C VAL A 244 -13.84 -10.19 -11.09
N ASN A 245 -13.82 -9.62 -12.31
CA ASN A 245 -14.52 -8.37 -12.65
C ASN A 245 -14.19 -7.17 -11.71
N ARG A 246 -12.91 -6.99 -11.34
CA ARG A 246 -12.41 -5.85 -10.56
C ARG A 246 -11.37 -5.07 -11.36
N THR A 247 -11.19 -3.79 -11.04
CA THR A 247 -10.34 -2.84 -11.76
C THR A 247 -9.18 -2.39 -10.87
N CYS A 248 -7.96 -2.38 -11.39
CA CYS A 248 -6.80 -1.70 -10.77
C CYS A 248 -7.05 -0.19 -10.67
N VAL A 249 -6.37 0.45 -9.73
CA VAL A 249 -6.40 1.91 -9.52
C VAL A 249 -4.98 2.45 -9.60
#